data_AF-A0A4U0WQC1-F1
#
_entry.id   AF-A0A4U0WQC1-F1
#
_cell.length_a   1.000
_cell.length_b   1.000
_cell.length_c   1.000
_cell.angle_alpha   90.00
_cell.angle_beta   90.00
_cell.angle_gamma   90.00
#
_symmetry.space_group_name_H-M   'P 1'
#
loop_
_entity.id
_entity.type
_entity.pdbx_description
1 polymer ?
#
loop_
_entity_poly.entity_id
_entity_poly.type
_entity_poly.pdbx_seq_one_letter_code
_entity_poly.pdbx_strand_id
1 'polypeptide(L)'
;MADPVTRPLLQDEGTMCAWYGADRKIVLYATSYNTLLNFVCIHPASSSEDSDDYNKTASKSRLLEVYAGFHPAVISLLEKVGEDQVSLYTLYDMEQLPTFVTGLMALIGDAAHPFTPHLAQGGAMAIEDGLSLGTMLPLGTLPEEVQVRLQLYNQARHERASKIQEYSRIVGGDSAKAKSTSGASLAVHEFIDYGLSHDEYYASRQILRKHLWKQPSSQQRWRSPLGFGLLQGPRQDLHGRSHAASLKKSASRHASIQFATSASVLRGLFPSDRYTFMSRDTVQHVTLDLQTLDNMSWLGGQGYDLVALYIHGVCYQEADGTLVQGKYCPIMIENLADPIITGREEVGIPKVFSDIAITDTETSVHAIVSWRGTQWLQLEWSQLSNASVDTEVPAPGREGILVHKYVPSTAKPGTADVEYAVLIDSTAACSRALSRQECLPSNATVSFSSPGAKALPTLCNIAEALAELPVYKSLQASVLKVEGVSDFSNLTVLH
;
A
#
# COMPACT_ATOMS: atom_id res chain seq x y z
N MET A 1 24.37 -42.13 -26.74
CA MET A 1 24.78 -43.12 -25.72
C MET A 1 25.37 -44.43 -26.28
N ALA A 2 24.87 -45.00 -27.38
CA ALA A 2 25.39 -46.28 -27.91
C ALA A 2 26.85 -46.21 -28.41
N ASP A 3 27.25 -45.09 -29.01
CA ASP A 3 28.59 -44.88 -29.56
C ASP A 3 29.66 -44.65 -28.45
N PRO A 4 30.69 -45.51 -28.33
CA PRO A 4 31.70 -45.42 -27.28
C PRO A 4 32.60 -44.18 -27.39
N VAL A 5 32.75 -43.57 -28.58
CA VAL A 5 33.59 -42.39 -28.80
C VAL A 5 32.93 -41.14 -28.23
N THR A 6 31.62 -41.01 -28.42
CA THR A 6 30.83 -39.84 -28.02
C THR A 6 30.18 -40.00 -26.64
N ARG A 7 30.03 -41.25 -26.16
CA ARG A 7 29.43 -41.55 -24.85
C ARG A 7 30.03 -40.74 -23.70
N PRO A 8 31.37 -40.61 -23.52
CA PRO A 8 31.94 -39.87 -22.39
C PRO A 8 31.51 -38.41 -22.32
N LEU A 9 31.18 -37.79 -23.46
CA LEU A 9 30.75 -36.39 -23.51
C LEU A 9 29.27 -36.19 -23.11
N LEU A 10 28.53 -37.29 -22.91
CA LEU A 10 27.08 -37.28 -22.70
C LEU A 10 26.65 -38.09 -21.46
N GLN A 11 27.60 -38.51 -20.60
CA GLN A 11 27.30 -39.37 -19.44
C GLN A 11 26.50 -38.64 -18.36
N ASP A 12 26.76 -37.34 -18.19
CA ASP A 12 26.17 -36.53 -17.14
C ASP A 12 24.95 -35.76 -17.67
N GLU A 13 23.77 -36.11 -17.19
CA GLU A 13 22.52 -35.41 -17.52
C GLU A 13 22.50 -33.98 -16.95
N GLY A 14 21.85 -33.05 -17.67
CA GLY A 14 21.73 -31.65 -17.23
C GLY A 14 23.01 -30.82 -17.33
N THR A 15 24.03 -31.33 -18.03
CA THR A 15 25.28 -30.62 -18.24
C THR A 15 25.28 -29.80 -19.53
N MET A 16 26.00 -28.68 -19.49
CA MET A 16 26.38 -27.91 -20.67
C MET A 16 27.89 -28.05 -20.86
N CYS A 17 28.31 -28.46 -22.05
CA CYS A 17 29.71 -28.55 -22.42
C CYS A 17 30.07 -27.41 -23.36
N ALA A 18 31.22 -26.78 -23.15
CA ALA A 18 31.76 -25.78 -24.06
C ALA A 18 33.21 -26.11 -24.39
N TRP A 19 33.54 -26.08 -25.68
CA TRP A 19 34.90 -26.20 -26.19
C TRP A 19 35.30 -24.90 -26.85
N TYR A 20 36.52 -24.45 -26.54
CA TYR A 20 37.07 -23.20 -27.05
C TYR A 20 38.29 -23.50 -27.92
N GLY A 21 38.26 -22.98 -29.15
CA GLY A 21 39.44 -22.78 -29.99
C GLY A 21 39.95 -21.35 -29.86
N ALA A 22 40.92 -20.97 -30.70
CA ALA A 22 41.49 -19.62 -30.68
C ALA A 22 40.48 -18.52 -31.08
N ASP A 23 39.62 -18.82 -32.07
CA ASP A 23 38.69 -17.87 -32.70
C ASP A 23 37.27 -18.44 -32.87
N ARG A 24 37.02 -19.65 -32.38
CA ARG A 24 35.76 -20.37 -32.55
C ARG A 24 35.40 -21.19 -31.32
N LYS A 25 34.11 -21.45 -31.11
CA LYS A 25 33.63 -22.22 -29.95
C LYS A 25 32.43 -23.09 -30.30
N ILE A 26 32.33 -24.20 -29.59
CA ILE A 26 31.19 -25.12 -29.65
C ILE A 26 30.57 -25.17 -28.26
N VAL A 27 29.26 -24.92 -28.17
CA VAL A 27 28.46 -25.13 -26.97
C VAL A 27 27.46 -26.24 -27.25
N LEU A 28 27.41 -27.22 -26.36
CA LEU A 28 26.50 -28.35 -26.40
C LEU A 28 25.72 -28.41 -25.10
N TYR A 29 24.41 -28.56 -25.23
CA TYR A 29 23.54 -28.86 -24.10
C TYR A 29 22.33 -29.65 -24.56
N ALA A 30 21.78 -30.44 -23.67
CA ALA A 30 20.59 -31.21 -23.95
C ALA A 30 19.33 -30.36 -23.72
N THR A 31 18.31 -30.59 -24.54
CA THR A 31 16.98 -29.99 -24.46
C THR A 31 15.93 -31.11 -24.48
N SER A 32 14.65 -30.76 -24.28
CA SER A 32 13.53 -31.72 -24.32
C SER A 32 13.75 -32.96 -23.44
N TYR A 33 14.02 -32.77 -22.14
CA TYR A 33 14.26 -33.85 -21.18
C TYR A 33 15.39 -34.82 -21.60
N ASN A 34 16.53 -34.28 -22.05
CA ASN A 34 17.69 -35.02 -22.54
C ASN A 34 17.45 -35.87 -23.82
N THR A 35 16.33 -35.66 -24.52
CA THR A 35 16.03 -36.40 -25.76
C THR A 35 16.54 -35.71 -27.03
N LEU A 36 16.89 -34.43 -26.95
CA LEU A 36 17.44 -33.64 -28.07
C LEU A 36 18.75 -32.98 -27.64
N LEU A 37 19.77 -33.00 -28.49
CA LEU A 37 21.03 -32.29 -28.27
C LEU A 37 21.06 -31.04 -29.12
N ASN A 38 21.26 -29.88 -28.49
CA ASN A 38 21.43 -28.61 -29.19
C ASN A 38 22.91 -28.25 -29.30
N PHE A 39 23.33 -27.86 -30.51
CA PHE A 39 24.68 -27.40 -30.79
C PHE A 39 24.65 -25.93 -31.19
N VAL A 40 25.46 -25.11 -30.52
CA VAL A 40 25.75 -23.73 -30.92
C VAL A 40 27.21 -23.65 -31.31
N CYS A 41 27.45 -23.50 -32.60
CA CYS A 41 28.77 -23.45 -33.20
C CYS A 41 29.05 -22.02 -33.67
N ILE A 42 30.00 -21.32 -33.05
CA ILE A 42 30.34 -19.93 -33.35
C ILE A 42 31.75 -19.86 -33.94
N HIS A 43 31.88 -19.24 -35.11
CA HIS A 43 33.14 -19.04 -35.83
C HIS A 43 33.18 -17.65 -36.49
N PRO A 44 34.35 -17.15 -36.94
CA PRO A 44 34.43 -15.90 -37.68
C PRO A 44 33.59 -15.95 -38.96
N ALA A 45 32.94 -14.85 -39.33
CA ALA A 45 32.09 -14.76 -40.52
C ALA A 45 32.85 -15.18 -41.79
N SER A 46 34.13 -14.81 -41.91
CA SER A 46 35.01 -15.19 -43.03
C SER A 46 35.26 -16.69 -43.18
N SER A 47 34.88 -17.51 -42.20
CA SER A 47 34.97 -18.98 -42.27
C SER A 47 33.75 -19.61 -42.96
N SER A 48 32.74 -18.82 -43.30
CA SER A 48 31.56 -19.19 -44.10
C SER A 48 31.37 -18.18 -45.23
N GLU A 49 30.69 -18.55 -46.31
CA GLU A 49 30.35 -17.57 -47.36
C GLU A 49 29.27 -16.60 -46.83
N ASP A 50 29.51 -15.29 -46.99
CA ASP A 50 28.53 -14.25 -46.64
C ASP A 50 27.28 -14.39 -47.53
N SER A 51 26.09 -14.42 -46.93
CA SER A 51 24.83 -14.23 -47.66
C SER A 51 23.77 -13.55 -46.79
N ASP A 52 23.08 -12.55 -47.33
CA ASP A 52 22.09 -11.72 -46.64
C ASP A 52 20.75 -12.41 -46.31
N ASP A 53 20.66 -13.74 -46.44
CA ASP A 53 19.43 -14.52 -46.21
C ASP A 53 19.43 -15.16 -44.81
N TYR A 54 18.41 -14.83 -44.00
CA TYR A 54 18.35 -15.12 -42.56
C TYR A 54 18.19 -16.63 -42.22
N ASN A 55 17.71 -17.46 -43.16
CA ASN A 55 17.36 -18.87 -42.92
C ASN A 55 18.01 -19.83 -43.93
N LYS A 56 19.34 -19.92 -43.97
CA LYS A 56 20.02 -20.90 -44.81
C LYS A 56 20.27 -22.22 -44.07
N THR A 57 19.94 -23.34 -44.72
CA THR A 57 20.53 -24.65 -44.40
C THR A 57 22.01 -24.59 -44.75
N ALA A 58 22.89 -24.75 -43.77
CA ALA A 58 24.32 -24.80 -44.00
C ALA A 58 24.78 -26.22 -44.32
N SER A 59 25.88 -26.33 -45.06
CA SER A 59 26.42 -27.64 -45.38
C SER A 59 27.12 -28.24 -44.16
N LYS A 60 26.75 -29.48 -43.81
CA LYS A 60 27.45 -30.25 -42.76
C LYS A 60 28.93 -30.45 -43.08
N SER A 61 29.28 -30.63 -44.37
CA SER A 61 30.70 -30.75 -44.74
C SER A 61 31.47 -29.49 -44.36
N ARG A 62 30.88 -28.31 -44.61
CA ARG A 62 31.50 -27.04 -44.21
C ARG A 62 31.60 -26.89 -42.69
N LEU A 63 30.56 -27.29 -41.95
CA LEU A 63 30.62 -27.34 -40.49
C LEU A 63 31.81 -28.20 -40.01
N LEU A 64 31.98 -29.41 -40.54
CA LEU A 64 33.08 -30.29 -40.16
C LEU A 64 34.45 -29.72 -40.54
N GLU A 65 34.58 -29.07 -41.71
CA GLU A 65 35.81 -28.36 -42.10
C GLU A 65 36.17 -27.24 -41.14
N VAL A 66 35.20 -26.40 -40.77
CA VAL A 66 35.40 -25.28 -39.84
C VAL A 66 35.84 -25.80 -38.48
N TYR A 67 35.29 -26.92 -38.00
CA TYR A 67 35.61 -27.42 -36.67
C TYR A 67 36.68 -28.51 -36.64
N ALA A 68 37.31 -28.89 -37.76
CA ALA A 68 38.24 -30.02 -37.88
C ALA A 68 39.39 -30.07 -36.85
N GLY A 69 39.78 -28.92 -36.29
CA GLY A 69 40.82 -28.83 -35.24
C GLY A 69 40.36 -29.20 -33.83
N PHE A 70 39.07 -29.45 -33.59
CA PHE A 70 38.54 -29.83 -32.28
C PHE A 70 38.77 -31.32 -31.99
N HIS A 71 38.67 -31.70 -30.71
CA HIS A 71 38.90 -33.07 -30.28
C HIS A 71 38.05 -34.09 -31.08
N PRO A 72 38.59 -35.25 -31.51
CA PRO A 72 37.88 -36.19 -32.38
C PRO A 72 36.49 -36.63 -31.90
N ALA A 73 36.30 -36.75 -30.58
CA ALA A 73 34.99 -37.08 -30.01
C ALA A 73 33.93 -35.98 -30.24
N VAL A 74 34.32 -34.70 -30.31
CA VAL A 74 33.42 -33.58 -30.61
C VAL A 74 33.06 -33.57 -32.10
N ILE A 75 34.04 -33.86 -32.97
CA ILE A 75 33.79 -34.02 -34.42
C ILE A 75 32.81 -35.18 -34.67
N SER A 76 33.02 -36.31 -34.00
CA SER A 76 32.13 -37.48 -34.12
C SER A 76 30.70 -37.19 -33.64
N LEU A 77 30.51 -36.22 -32.74
CA LEU A 77 29.17 -35.71 -32.40
C LEU A 77 28.56 -34.88 -33.52
N LEU A 78 29.33 -33.94 -34.10
CA LEU A 78 28.87 -33.12 -35.24
C LEU A 78 28.54 -33.97 -36.48
N GLU A 79 29.27 -35.07 -36.69
CA GLU A 79 28.99 -36.06 -37.75
C GLU A 79 27.63 -36.76 -37.60
N LYS A 80 26.98 -36.70 -36.43
CA LYS A 80 25.64 -37.29 -36.23
C LYS A 80 24.50 -36.35 -36.59
N VAL A 81 24.78 -35.05 -36.77
CA VAL A 81 23.77 -34.06 -37.15
C VAL A 81 23.25 -34.40 -38.56
N GLY A 82 21.93 -34.34 -38.77
CA GLY A 82 21.33 -34.53 -40.10
C GLY A 82 21.76 -33.43 -41.07
N GLU A 83 21.87 -33.74 -42.37
CA GLU A 83 22.24 -32.75 -43.39
C GLU A 83 21.23 -31.58 -43.46
N ASP A 84 19.98 -31.83 -43.11
CA ASP A 84 18.86 -30.89 -43.07
C ASP A 84 18.74 -30.15 -41.72
N GLN A 85 19.60 -30.45 -40.74
CA GLN A 85 19.52 -29.93 -39.37
C GLN A 85 20.57 -28.86 -39.06
N VAL A 86 21.36 -28.44 -40.04
CA VAL A 86 22.39 -27.41 -39.86
C VAL A 86 21.84 -26.07 -40.36
N SER A 87 21.76 -25.09 -39.47
CA SER A 87 21.39 -23.72 -39.81
C SER A 87 22.56 -22.78 -39.56
N LEU A 88 22.71 -21.75 -40.39
CA LEU A 88 23.73 -20.71 -40.23
C LEU A 88 23.07 -19.35 -40.08
N TYR A 89 23.49 -18.62 -39.05
CA TYR A 89 22.99 -17.29 -38.72
C TYR A 89 24.17 -16.33 -38.53
N THR A 90 24.11 -15.18 -39.18
CA THR A 90 25.07 -14.09 -38.93
C THR A 90 24.72 -13.40 -37.61
N LEU A 91 25.71 -13.22 -36.74
CA LEU A 91 25.55 -12.46 -35.51
C LEU A 91 25.72 -10.98 -35.83
N TYR A 92 24.71 -10.19 -35.50
CA TYR A 92 24.74 -8.74 -35.61
C TYR A 92 24.79 -8.11 -34.21
N ASP A 93 25.46 -6.97 -34.12
CA ASP A 93 25.47 -6.11 -32.95
C ASP A 93 24.87 -4.75 -33.32
N MET A 94 24.41 -4.01 -32.30
CA MET A 94 23.79 -2.70 -32.43
C MET A 94 24.32 -1.79 -31.34
N GLU A 95 24.57 -0.52 -31.66
CA GLU A 95 24.88 0.48 -30.63
C GLU A 95 23.77 0.56 -29.57
N GLN A 96 24.16 0.85 -28.32
CA GLN A 96 23.20 1.01 -27.24
C GLN A 96 22.22 2.15 -27.55
N LEU A 97 20.92 1.89 -27.44
CA LEU A 97 19.92 2.93 -27.56
C LEU A 97 20.07 3.94 -26.42
N PRO A 98 19.84 5.24 -26.65
CA PRO A 98 19.88 6.24 -25.59
C PRO A 98 18.74 6.10 -24.58
N THR A 99 17.62 5.48 -24.97
CA THR A 99 16.47 5.20 -24.13
C THR A 99 15.65 4.05 -24.71
N PHE A 100 14.96 3.31 -23.85
CA PHE A 100 13.99 2.26 -24.21
C PHE A 100 12.56 2.78 -24.27
N VAL A 101 12.32 4.07 -24.01
CA VAL A 101 10.96 4.62 -23.93
C VAL A 101 10.81 5.92 -24.72
N THR A 102 9.63 6.13 -25.30
CA THR A 102 9.25 7.40 -25.94
C THR A 102 7.75 7.59 -25.83
N GLY A 103 7.31 8.63 -25.12
CA GLY A 103 5.88 8.84 -24.84
C GLY A 103 5.27 7.66 -24.08
N LEU A 104 4.33 6.96 -24.71
CA LEU A 104 3.65 5.78 -24.18
C LEU A 104 4.19 4.46 -24.77
N MET A 105 5.29 4.52 -25.52
CA MET A 105 5.95 3.35 -26.12
C MET A 105 7.13 2.92 -25.25
N ALA A 106 7.26 1.61 -25.03
CA ALA A 106 8.41 0.97 -24.42
C ALA A 106 8.92 -0.15 -25.33
N LEU A 107 10.23 -0.24 -25.49
CA LEU A 107 10.93 -1.32 -26.17
C LEU A 107 11.44 -2.32 -25.11
N ILE A 108 11.42 -3.60 -25.44
CA ILE A 108 11.90 -4.69 -24.59
C ILE A 108 12.66 -5.73 -25.41
N GLY A 109 13.50 -6.53 -24.76
CA GLY A 109 14.24 -7.62 -25.40
C GLY A 109 15.10 -7.12 -26.57
N ASP A 110 15.21 -7.94 -27.62
CA ASP A 110 16.11 -7.66 -28.76
C ASP A 110 15.77 -6.36 -29.52
N ALA A 111 14.54 -5.86 -29.43
CA ALA A 111 14.17 -4.57 -30.01
C ALA A 111 14.79 -3.38 -29.26
N ALA A 112 15.12 -3.55 -27.98
CA ALA A 112 15.76 -2.55 -27.15
C ALA A 112 17.29 -2.78 -27.02
N HIS A 113 17.69 -4.04 -26.88
CA HIS A 113 19.05 -4.45 -26.53
C HIS A 113 19.38 -5.83 -27.13
N PRO A 114 19.66 -5.94 -28.44
CA PRO A 114 20.01 -7.23 -29.04
C PRO A 114 21.31 -7.79 -28.45
N PHE A 115 21.33 -9.08 -28.17
CA PHE A 115 22.46 -9.77 -27.55
C PHE A 115 23.15 -10.75 -28.48
N THR A 116 24.48 -10.71 -28.51
CA THR A 116 25.26 -11.88 -28.96
C THR A 116 25.05 -13.05 -27.98
N PRO A 117 25.06 -14.32 -28.44
CA PRO A 117 24.68 -15.48 -27.62
C PRO A 117 25.72 -15.88 -26.56
N HIS A 118 26.81 -15.11 -26.42
CA HIS A 118 28.01 -15.53 -25.70
C HIS A 118 27.87 -15.68 -24.19
N LEU A 119 26.89 -15.01 -23.59
CA LEU A 119 26.57 -15.11 -22.16
C LEU A 119 25.20 -15.74 -21.89
N ALA A 120 24.44 -16.11 -22.93
CA ALA A 120 23.07 -16.61 -22.83
C ALA A 120 22.12 -15.69 -22.02
N GLN A 121 22.35 -14.37 -22.04
CA GLN A 121 21.58 -13.41 -21.24
C GLN A 121 20.44 -12.70 -21.98
N GLY A 122 20.36 -12.75 -23.31
CA GLY A 122 19.34 -11.99 -24.06
C GLY A 122 17.90 -12.33 -23.64
N GLY A 123 17.57 -13.62 -23.60
CA GLY A 123 16.27 -14.07 -23.10
C GLY A 123 16.02 -13.72 -21.62
N ALA A 124 17.06 -13.79 -20.78
CA ALA A 124 16.95 -13.39 -19.37
C ALA A 124 16.63 -11.89 -19.24
N MET A 125 17.30 -11.03 -20.02
CA MET A 125 17.05 -9.58 -20.01
C MET A 125 15.65 -9.24 -20.51
N ALA A 126 15.14 -9.94 -21.52
CA ALA A 126 13.76 -9.76 -21.99
C ALA A 126 12.72 -10.17 -20.93
N ILE A 127 12.98 -11.24 -20.17
CA ILE A 127 12.13 -11.66 -19.03
C ILE A 127 12.17 -10.60 -17.92
N GLU A 128 13.36 -10.11 -17.59
CA GLU A 128 13.55 -9.01 -16.63
C GLU A 128 12.76 -7.76 -17.07
N ASP A 129 12.74 -7.41 -18.36
CA ASP A 129 11.95 -6.27 -18.87
C ASP A 129 10.44 -6.45 -18.65
N GLY A 130 9.91 -7.64 -18.98
CA GLY A 130 8.50 -7.96 -18.76
C GLY A 130 8.12 -7.88 -17.28
N LEU A 131 8.99 -8.38 -16.40
CA LEU A 131 8.82 -8.31 -14.95
C LEU A 131 8.85 -6.86 -14.44
N SER A 132 9.75 -6.04 -14.96
CA SER A 132 9.85 -4.62 -14.63
C SER A 132 8.61 -3.85 -15.06
N LEU A 133 8.15 -4.02 -16.31
CA LEU A 133 6.91 -3.38 -16.79
C LEU A 133 5.69 -3.79 -15.95
N GLY A 134 5.53 -5.09 -15.68
CA GLY A 134 4.45 -5.58 -14.81
C GLY A 134 4.52 -5.02 -13.39
N THR A 135 5.73 -4.76 -12.89
CA THR A 135 5.94 -4.09 -11.60
C THR A 135 5.57 -2.62 -11.65
N MET A 136 5.96 -1.89 -12.71
CA MET A 136 5.72 -0.45 -12.86
C MET A 136 4.26 -0.10 -13.18
N LEU A 137 3.51 -1.05 -13.77
CA LEU A 137 2.12 -0.89 -14.21
C LEU A 137 1.19 -1.90 -13.51
N PRO A 138 1.06 -1.88 -12.17
CA PRO A 138 0.13 -2.76 -11.48
C PRO A 138 -1.33 -2.42 -11.83
N LEU A 139 -2.24 -3.36 -11.54
CA LEU A 139 -3.69 -3.13 -11.68
C LEU A 139 -4.11 -1.87 -10.91
N GLY A 140 -4.88 -1.00 -11.56
CA GLY A 140 -5.34 0.27 -10.99
C GLY A 140 -4.42 1.47 -11.22
N THR A 141 -3.34 1.31 -11.99
CA THR A 141 -2.53 2.44 -12.50
C THR A 141 -3.41 3.35 -13.35
N LEU A 142 -3.38 4.65 -13.07
CA LEU A 142 -4.19 5.62 -13.79
C LEU A 142 -3.55 5.94 -15.17
N PRO A 143 -4.34 6.21 -16.23
CA PRO A 143 -3.80 6.52 -17.55
C PRO A 143 -2.77 7.66 -17.56
N GLU A 144 -2.98 8.69 -16.76
CA GLU A 144 -2.08 9.83 -16.59
C GLU A 144 -0.73 9.48 -15.93
N GLU A 145 -0.65 8.37 -15.21
CA GLU A 145 0.58 7.91 -14.58
C GLU A 145 1.46 7.11 -15.56
N VAL A 146 0.89 6.53 -16.62
CA VAL A 146 1.57 5.55 -17.48
C VAL A 146 2.91 6.10 -18.01
N GLN A 147 2.93 7.34 -18.50
CA GLN A 147 4.15 7.93 -19.04
C GLN A 147 5.28 7.99 -18.00
N VAL A 148 4.98 8.41 -16.76
CA VAL A 148 6.01 8.46 -15.71
C VAL A 148 6.41 7.05 -15.26
N ARG A 149 5.49 6.08 -15.24
CA ARG A 149 5.81 4.67 -14.94
C ARG A 149 6.77 4.06 -15.97
N LEU A 150 6.60 4.38 -17.26
CA LEU A 150 7.53 3.94 -18.30
C LEU A 150 8.92 4.57 -18.14
N GLN A 151 9.01 5.82 -17.70
CA GLN A 151 10.31 6.42 -17.38
C GLN A 151 11.01 5.70 -16.22
N LEU A 152 10.27 5.24 -15.21
CA LEU A 152 10.82 4.42 -14.12
C LEU A 152 11.27 3.04 -14.63
N TYR A 153 10.53 2.43 -15.55
CA TYR A 153 10.97 1.21 -16.26
C TYR A 153 12.31 1.45 -16.96
N ASN A 154 12.45 2.54 -17.73
CA ASN A 154 13.71 2.88 -18.38
C ASN A 154 14.84 3.08 -17.36
N GLN A 155 14.57 3.75 -16.24
CA GLN A 155 15.53 3.91 -15.15
C GLN A 155 15.98 2.57 -14.56
N ALA A 156 15.07 1.60 -14.42
CA ALA A 156 15.38 0.29 -13.88
C ALA A 156 16.19 -0.58 -14.87
N ARG A 157 15.87 -0.48 -16.16
CA ARG A 157 16.30 -1.45 -17.17
C ARG A 157 17.43 -1.00 -18.08
N HIS A 158 17.52 0.30 -18.39
CA HIS A 158 18.45 0.80 -19.41
C HIS A 158 19.91 0.48 -19.08
N GLU A 159 20.38 0.91 -17.91
CA GLU A 159 21.76 0.64 -17.47
C GLU A 159 22.01 -0.86 -17.30
N ARG A 160 21.01 -1.58 -16.77
CA ARG A 160 21.07 -3.01 -16.51
C ARG A 160 21.26 -3.82 -17.78
N ALA A 161 20.39 -3.66 -18.76
CA ALA A 161 20.51 -4.37 -20.04
C ALA A 161 21.76 -3.93 -20.81
N SER A 162 22.08 -2.64 -20.83
CA SER A 162 23.25 -2.10 -21.54
C SER A 162 24.57 -2.65 -21.00
N LYS A 163 24.71 -2.78 -19.67
CA LYS A 163 25.90 -3.33 -19.04
C LYS A 163 26.06 -4.83 -19.33
N ILE A 164 24.97 -5.59 -19.31
CA ILE A 164 25.00 -7.02 -19.67
C ILE A 164 25.31 -7.19 -21.16
N GLN A 165 24.78 -6.31 -22.04
CA GLN A 165 25.08 -6.30 -23.47
C GLN A 165 26.58 -6.10 -23.71
N GLU A 166 27.19 -5.15 -23.00
CA GLU A 166 28.62 -4.88 -23.11
C GLU A 166 29.47 -6.08 -22.65
N TYR A 167 29.09 -6.76 -21.56
CA TYR A 167 29.77 -8.00 -21.19
C TYR A 167 29.68 -9.07 -22.28
N SER A 168 28.54 -9.17 -22.96
CA SER A 168 28.38 -10.12 -24.07
C SER A 168 29.32 -9.78 -25.24
N ARG A 169 29.51 -8.49 -25.56
CA ARG A 169 30.48 -8.03 -26.57
C ARG A 169 31.92 -8.36 -26.21
N ILE A 170 32.32 -8.10 -24.96
CA ILE A 170 33.67 -8.41 -24.47
C ILE A 170 33.97 -9.91 -24.62
N VAL A 171 33.02 -10.78 -24.27
CA VAL A 171 33.16 -12.24 -24.43
C VAL A 171 33.09 -12.67 -25.90
N GLY A 172 32.42 -11.89 -26.76
CA GLY A 172 32.36 -12.12 -28.20
C GLY A 172 33.59 -11.70 -28.99
N GLY A 173 34.39 -10.77 -28.45
CA GLY A 173 35.58 -10.25 -29.13
C GLY A 173 35.28 -9.14 -30.16
N ASP A 174 34.06 -8.63 -30.21
CA ASP A 174 33.60 -7.61 -31.17
C ASP A 174 33.76 -6.16 -30.67
N SER A 175 34.73 -5.89 -29.78
CA SER A 175 35.13 -4.51 -29.48
C SER A 175 35.69 -3.88 -30.75
N ALA A 176 34.81 -3.26 -31.56
CA ALA A 176 35.09 -2.79 -32.90
C ALA A 176 36.46 -2.08 -32.97
N LYS A 177 37.44 -2.76 -33.60
CA LYS A 177 38.85 -2.36 -33.75
C LYS A 177 39.65 -2.42 -32.43
N ALA A 178 40.52 -3.43 -32.34
CA ALA A 178 41.66 -3.54 -31.43
C ALA A 178 42.72 -2.42 -31.63
N LYS A 179 42.30 -1.16 -31.57
CA LYS A 179 43.13 0.05 -31.54
C LYS A 179 42.60 1.04 -30.50
N SER A 180 42.38 0.57 -29.28
CA SER A 180 42.67 1.41 -28.12
C SER A 180 42.98 0.51 -26.92
N THR A 181 44.10 0.82 -26.30
CA THR A 181 44.53 0.36 -24.99
C THR A 181 43.39 0.28 -23.97
N SER A 182 42.93 -0.93 -23.65
CA SER A 182 42.85 -1.43 -22.28
C SER A 182 42.50 -2.92 -22.30
N GLY A 183 43.23 -3.72 -21.53
CA GLY A 183 42.84 -5.09 -21.25
C GLY A 183 41.60 -5.12 -20.36
N ALA A 184 40.42 -4.87 -20.93
CA ALA A 184 39.16 -5.20 -20.28
C ALA A 184 38.98 -6.72 -20.30
N SER A 185 39.81 -7.42 -19.53
CA SER A 185 39.50 -8.76 -19.06
C SER A 185 38.12 -8.68 -18.41
N LEU A 186 37.16 -9.50 -18.85
CA LEU A 186 35.90 -9.67 -18.12
C LEU A 186 36.26 -9.94 -16.65
N ALA A 187 35.88 -9.04 -15.76
CA ALA A 187 35.98 -9.28 -14.33
C ALA A 187 34.90 -10.31 -13.98
N VAL A 188 35.24 -11.59 -14.08
CA VAL A 188 34.28 -12.70 -13.95
C VAL A 188 33.47 -12.59 -12.66
N HIS A 189 34.10 -12.19 -11.56
CA HIS A 189 33.42 -11.93 -10.29
C HIS A 189 32.40 -10.78 -10.39
N GLU A 190 32.73 -9.68 -11.06
CA GLU A 190 31.80 -8.58 -11.26
C GLU A 190 30.61 -9.00 -12.13
N PHE A 191 30.83 -9.82 -13.17
CA PHE A 191 29.73 -10.37 -13.96
C PHE A 191 28.88 -11.35 -13.16
N ILE A 192 29.46 -12.21 -12.32
CA ILE A 192 28.68 -13.13 -11.49
C ILE A 192 27.82 -12.33 -10.50
N ASP A 193 28.41 -11.37 -9.80
CA ASP A 193 27.71 -10.56 -8.81
C ASP A 193 26.63 -9.71 -9.47
N TYR A 194 26.97 -9.01 -10.56
CA TYR A 194 26.02 -8.15 -11.24
C TYR A 194 25.02 -8.96 -12.07
N GLY A 195 25.49 -9.78 -12.99
CA GLY A 195 24.70 -10.51 -13.99
C GLY A 195 23.80 -11.60 -13.42
N LEU A 196 24.28 -12.38 -12.45
CA LEU A 196 23.57 -13.58 -11.98
C LEU A 196 22.86 -13.41 -10.63
N SER A 197 23.23 -12.41 -9.83
CA SER A 197 22.66 -12.21 -8.47
C SER A 197 21.58 -11.13 -8.40
N HIS A 198 21.10 -10.64 -9.55
CA HIS A 198 20.12 -9.55 -9.63
C HIS A 198 18.68 -10.05 -9.49
N ASP A 199 17.92 -9.43 -8.59
CA ASP A 199 16.46 -9.59 -8.48
C ASP A 199 15.77 -8.38 -9.10
N GLU A 200 15.33 -8.53 -10.35
CA GLU A 200 14.69 -7.44 -11.08
C GLU A 200 13.34 -7.03 -10.46
N TYR A 201 12.57 -7.96 -9.91
CA TYR A 201 11.31 -7.62 -9.26
C TYR A 201 11.55 -6.69 -8.08
N TYR A 202 12.52 -7.05 -7.22
CA TYR A 202 12.88 -6.22 -6.08
C TYR A 202 13.43 -4.86 -6.53
N ALA A 203 14.37 -4.83 -7.48
CA ALA A 203 14.98 -3.59 -7.97
C ALA A 203 13.93 -2.60 -8.53
N SER A 204 13.09 -3.08 -9.46
CA SER A 204 11.99 -2.29 -10.03
C SER A 204 11.00 -1.85 -8.96
N ARG A 205 10.63 -2.74 -8.03
CA ARG A 205 9.69 -2.40 -6.95
C ARG A 205 10.24 -1.32 -6.03
N GLN A 206 11.54 -1.29 -5.75
CA GLN A 206 12.15 -0.24 -4.93
C GLN A 206 12.16 1.12 -5.64
N ILE A 207 12.44 1.15 -6.95
CA ILE A 207 12.35 2.37 -7.76
C ILE A 207 10.92 2.91 -7.73
N LEU A 208 9.94 2.04 -7.99
CA LEU A 208 8.53 2.41 -7.95
C LEU A 208 8.08 2.92 -6.58
N ARG A 209 8.46 2.23 -5.50
CA ARG A 209 8.16 2.64 -4.12
C ARG A 209 8.72 4.02 -3.81
N LYS A 210 10.00 4.25 -4.11
CA LYS A 210 10.65 5.56 -3.90
C LYS A 210 9.94 6.66 -4.68
N HIS A 211 9.49 6.38 -5.90
CA HIS A 211 8.73 7.33 -6.69
C HIS A 211 7.37 7.65 -6.04
N LEU A 212 6.58 6.62 -5.73
CA LEU A 212 5.26 6.75 -5.08
C LEU A 212 5.33 7.52 -3.77
N TRP A 213 6.36 7.27 -2.97
CA TRP A 213 6.54 7.90 -1.66
C TRP A 213 7.10 9.32 -1.73
N LYS A 214 7.79 9.67 -2.83
CA LYS A 214 8.33 11.02 -3.04
C LYS A 214 7.30 12.00 -3.55
N GLN A 215 6.22 11.55 -4.21
CA GLN A 215 5.19 12.45 -4.72
C GLN A 215 4.48 13.12 -3.54
N PRO A 216 4.80 14.39 -3.22
CA PRO A 216 4.17 15.07 -2.11
C PRO A 216 2.81 15.53 -2.62
N SER A 217 1.80 14.68 -2.48
CA SER A 217 0.44 15.22 -2.45
C SER A 217 0.25 15.80 -1.05
N SER A 218 -0.27 17.02 -0.97
CA SER A 218 -0.67 17.65 0.30
C SER A 218 -1.75 16.86 1.05
N GLN A 219 -2.25 15.77 0.46
CA GLN A 219 -3.32 14.93 0.98
C GLN A 219 -2.83 13.60 1.57
N GLN A 220 -1.59 13.18 1.30
CA GLN A 220 -1.05 11.93 1.85
C GLN A 220 -0.80 12.05 3.36
N ARG A 221 -1.29 11.07 4.12
CA ARG A 221 -1.18 10.97 5.57
C ARG A 221 -0.22 9.83 5.93
N TRP A 222 1.00 10.18 6.29
CA TRP A 222 2.00 9.21 6.72
C TRP A 222 1.79 8.80 8.17
N ARG A 223 1.89 7.50 8.45
CA ARG A 223 1.81 6.92 9.79
C ARG A 223 2.83 5.79 9.95
N SER A 224 3.27 5.56 11.17
CA SER A 224 4.16 4.45 11.49
C SER A 224 3.47 3.08 11.26
N PRO A 225 4.18 2.04 10.80
CA PRO A 225 5.61 2.00 10.47
C PRO A 225 5.94 2.46 9.04
N LEU A 226 6.69 3.56 8.92
CA LEU A 226 6.97 4.24 7.64
C LEU A 226 7.68 3.36 6.59
N GLY A 227 8.43 2.35 7.03
CA GLY A 227 9.14 1.42 6.13
C GLY A 227 8.22 0.56 5.26
N PHE A 228 6.93 0.49 5.58
CA PHE A 228 5.93 -0.26 4.81
C PHE A 228 5.14 0.62 3.83
N GLY A 229 5.41 1.94 3.80
CA GLY A 229 4.72 2.89 2.94
C GLY A 229 3.49 3.51 3.61
N LEU A 230 2.60 4.06 2.80
CA LEU A 230 1.33 4.62 3.27
C LEU A 230 0.44 3.53 3.85
N LEU A 231 -0.13 3.79 5.02
CA LEU A 231 -1.13 2.93 5.61
C LEU A 231 -2.52 3.40 5.21
N GLN A 232 -3.35 2.44 4.81
CA GLN A 232 -4.76 2.66 4.54
C GLN A 232 -5.51 3.05 5.83
N GLY A 233 -6.55 3.86 5.70
CA GLY A 233 -7.42 4.23 6.81
C GLY A 233 -8.65 5.00 6.31
N PRO A 234 -9.44 5.60 7.20
CA PRO A 234 -10.68 6.28 6.83
C PRO A 234 -10.51 7.35 5.74
N ARG A 235 -9.35 8.00 5.69
CA ARG A 235 -9.10 9.18 4.85
C ARG A 235 -8.27 8.89 3.59
N GLN A 236 -7.67 7.70 3.47
CA GLN A 236 -6.85 7.36 2.31
C GLN A 236 -6.68 5.84 2.11
N ASP A 237 -6.42 5.43 0.88
CA ASP A 237 -5.97 4.07 0.54
C ASP A 237 -4.43 3.95 0.51
N LEU A 238 -3.91 2.77 0.13
CA LEU A 238 -2.47 2.47 0.01
C LEU A 238 -1.73 3.33 -1.03
N HIS A 239 -2.45 4.09 -1.85
CA HIS A 239 -1.92 5.01 -2.85
C HIS A 239 -2.13 6.48 -2.46
N GLY A 240 -2.71 6.75 -1.28
CA GLY A 240 -3.01 8.10 -0.81
C GLY A 240 -4.30 8.69 -1.38
N ARG A 241 -5.17 7.89 -2.01
CA ARG A 241 -6.44 8.36 -2.60
C ARG A 241 -7.55 8.37 -1.55
N SER A 242 -8.39 9.41 -1.54
CA SER A 242 -9.45 9.58 -0.53
C SER A 242 -10.61 8.57 -0.67
N HIS A 243 -11.14 8.12 0.47
CA HIS A 243 -12.37 7.31 0.56
C HIS A 243 -13.66 8.15 0.71
N ALA A 244 -13.58 9.48 0.71
CA ALA A 244 -14.74 10.34 0.97
C ALA A 244 -15.93 10.04 0.04
N ALA A 245 -15.67 9.70 -1.23
CA ALA A 245 -16.73 9.36 -2.18
C ALA A 245 -17.37 7.99 -1.90
N SER A 246 -16.58 6.97 -1.52
CA SER A 246 -17.09 5.64 -1.21
C SER A 246 -17.85 5.61 0.11
N LEU A 247 -17.42 6.41 1.10
CA LEU A 247 -18.07 6.51 2.41
C LEU A 247 -19.46 7.16 2.37
N LYS A 248 -19.82 7.88 1.30
CA LYS A 248 -21.20 8.35 1.07
C LYS A 248 -22.20 7.20 0.88
N LYS A 249 -21.73 5.99 0.57
CA LYS A 249 -22.55 4.77 0.39
C LYS A 249 -22.47 3.83 1.59
N SER A 250 -21.72 4.20 2.62
CA SER A 250 -21.66 3.42 3.86
C SER A 250 -22.93 3.62 4.68
N ALA A 251 -23.26 2.67 5.54
CA ALA A 251 -24.39 2.79 6.44
C ALA A 251 -23.90 3.15 7.84
N SER A 252 -24.66 3.99 8.54
CA SER A 252 -24.48 4.22 9.97
C SER A 252 -25.81 4.21 10.70
N ARG A 253 -25.76 3.78 11.96
CA ARG A 253 -26.89 3.80 12.88
C ARG A 253 -26.45 4.52 14.14
N HIS A 254 -27.21 5.53 14.55
CA HIS A 254 -26.92 6.41 15.69
C HIS A 254 -28.04 6.26 16.71
N ALA A 255 -27.74 5.73 17.90
CA ALA A 255 -28.64 5.75 19.05
C ALA A 255 -28.11 6.79 20.03
N SER A 256 -28.85 7.88 20.22
CA SER A 256 -28.40 9.03 21.00
C SER A 256 -29.27 9.24 22.24
N ILE A 257 -28.65 9.61 23.36
CA ILE A 257 -29.31 10.10 24.58
C ILE A 257 -28.76 11.49 24.88
N GLN A 258 -29.62 12.49 24.86
CA GLN A 258 -29.29 13.83 25.34
C GLN A 258 -29.82 14.01 26.75
N PHE A 259 -28.98 14.52 27.66
CA PHE A 259 -29.39 14.79 29.04
C PHE A 259 -28.75 16.07 29.59
N ALA A 260 -29.41 16.64 30.58
CA ALA A 260 -28.93 17.78 31.36
C ALA A 260 -28.02 17.31 32.51
N THR A 261 -26.89 17.99 32.71
CA THR A 261 -25.90 17.67 33.74
C THR A 261 -25.18 18.94 34.25
N SER A 262 -24.26 18.75 35.20
CA SER A 262 -23.55 19.83 35.90
C SER A 262 -22.50 20.50 35.01
N ALA A 263 -22.62 21.80 34.80
CA ALA A 263 -21.58 22.60 34.14
C ALA A 263 -20.25 22.52 34.88
N SER A 264 -20.26 22.44 36.21
CA SER A 264 -19.06 22.41 37.04
C SER A 264 -18.26 21.13 36.84
N VAL A 265 -18.93 19.97 36.76
CA VAL A 265 -18.26 18.68 36.49
C VAL A 265 -17.72 18.67 35.06
N LEU A 266 -18.51 19.14 34.08
CA LEU A 266 -18.08 19.17 32.68
C LEU A 266 -16.87 20.07 32.44
N ARG A 267 -16.73 21.19 33.15
CA ARG A 267 -15.51 22.04 33.07
C ARG A 267 -14.25 21.27 33.45
N GLY A 268 -14.34 20.31 34.35
CA GLY A 268 -13.22 19.43 34.71
C GLY A 268 -12.73 18.53 33.57
N LEU A 269 -13.54 18.37 32.51
CA LEU A 269 -13.18 17.58 31.33
C LEU A 269 -12.51 18.42 30.22
N PHE A 270 -12.43 19.75 30.40
CA PHE A 270 -11.76 20.62 29.44
C PHE A 270 -10.24 20.56 29.60
N PRO A 271 -9.48 20.52 28.49
CA PRO A 271 -8.03 20.33 28.55
C PRO A 271 -7.28 21.62 28.93
N SER A 272 -7.93 22.78 28.82
CA SER A 272 -7.38 24.08 29.22
C SER A 272 -8.49 25.10 29.43
N ASP A 273 -8.14 26.22 30.07
CA ASP A 273 -9.05 27.36 30.31
C ASP A 273 -9.50 28.08 29.04
N ARG A 274 -8.96 27.71 27.86
CA ARG A 274 -9.42 28.21 26.56
C ARG A 274 -10.77 27.66 26.15
N TYR A 275 -11.20 26.54 26.75
CA TYR A 275 -12.52 25.97 26.53
C TYR A 275 -13.48 26.50 27.59
N THR A 276 -14.54 27.15 27.14
CA THR A 276 -15.56 27.73 28.01
C THR A 276 -16.95 27.40 27.50
N PHE A 277 -17.96 27.53 28.36
CA PHE A 277 -19.35 27.48 27.91
C PHE A 277 -19.79 28.83 27.40
N MET A 278 -20.55 28.84 26.30
CA MET A 278 -21.15 30.06 25.75
C MET A 278 -22.14 30.69 26.75
N SER A 279 -22.94 29.86 27.42
CA SER A 279 -23.83 30.31 28.49
C SER A 279 -23.19 30.15 29.87
N ARG A 280 -23.59 30.99 30.82
CA ARG A 280 -23.13 30.92 32.23
C ARG A 280 -24.03 30.03 33.09
N ASP A 281 -24.85 29.20 32.48
CA ASP A 281 -25.77 28.33 33.19
C ASP A 281 -25.01 27.25 33.97
N THR A 282 -25.52 26.93 35.16
CA THR A 282 -24.98 25.85 36.01
C THR A 282 -25.37 24.46 35.51
N VAL A 283 -26.34 24.39 34.60
CA VAL A 283 -26.80 23.18 33.93
C VAL A 283 -26.47 23.29 32.45
N GLN A 284 -25.85 22.25 31.90
CA GLN A 284 -25.49 22.15 30.49
C GLN A 284 -25.99 20.83 29.92
N HIS A 285 -25.94 20.71 28.60
CA HIS A 285 -26.42 19.53 27.88
C HIS A 285 -25.26 18.72 27.30
N VAL A 286 -25.39 17.40 27.38
CA VAL A 286 -24.49 16.47 26.70
C VAL A 286 -25.29 15.45 25.91
N THR A 287 -24.66 14.88 24.89
CA THR A 287 -25.18 13.73 24.16
C THR A 287 -24.18 12.58 24.23
N LEU A 288 -24.66 11.40 24.64
CA LEU A 288 -23.99 10.15 24.35
C LEU A 288 -24.59 9.58 23.07
N ASP A 289 -23.72 9.28 22.10
CA ASP A 289 -24.12 8.73 20.80
C ASP A 289 -23.43 7.39 20.57
N LEU A 290 -24.22 6.31 20.63
CA LEU A 290 -23.81 4.97 20.23
C LEU A 290 -23.96 4.86 18.73
N GLN A 291 -22.88 4.55 18.02
CA GLN A 291 -22.90 4.38 16.57
C GLN A 291 -22.46 2.97 16.19
N THR A 292 -23.18 2.38 15.24
CA THR A 292 -22.75 1.20 14.49
C THR A 292 -22.51 1.66 13.05
N LEU A 293 -21.30 1.45 12.56
CA LEU A 293 -20.88 1.80 11.21
C LEU A 293 -20.72 0.51 10.39
N ASP A 294 -21.16 0.52 9.15
CA ASP A 294 -21.13 -0.66 8.27
C ASP A 294 -20.78 -0.27 6.82
N ASN A 295 -20.31 -1.25 6.05
CA ASN A 295 -19.85 -1.05 4.67
C ASN A 295 -18.72 0.00 4.57
N MET A 296 -17.73 -0.09 5.47
CA MET A 296 -16.55 0.80 5.42
C MET A 296 -15.60 0.34 4.32
N SER A 297 -15.53 1.08 3.22
CA SER A 297 -14.66 0.74 2.08
C SER A 297 -13.18 0.54 2.44
N TRP A 298 -12.68 1.29 3.42
CA TRP A 298 -11.30 1.18 3.91
C TRP A 298 -11.07 0.01 4.88
N LEU A 299 -12.13 -0.70 5.30
CA LEU A 299 -12.09 -1.96 6.04
C LEU A 299 -12.58 -3.15 5.19
N GLY A 300 -12.56 -3.02 3.86
CA GLY A 300 -13.02 -4.10 2.97
C GLY A 300 -14.52 -4.38 3.09
N GLY A 301 -15.33 -3.37 3.45
CA GLY A 301 -16.77 -3.49 3.60
C GLY A 301 -17.24 -3.92 4.98
N GLN A 302 -16.33 -4.12 5.94
CA GLN A 302 -16.69 -4.41 7.33
C GLN A 302 -17.14 -3.15 8.09
N GLY A 303 -17.64 -3.36 9.31
CA GLY A 303 -18.12 -2.34 10.23
C GLY A 303 -17.40 -2.32 11.57
N TYR A 304 -17.74 -1.34 12.41
CA TYR A 304 -17.31 -1.25 13.81
C TYR A 304 -18.27 -0.38 14.62
N ASP A 305 -18.16 -0.44 15.94
CA ASP A 305 -19.03 0.29 16.87
C ASP A 305 -18.24 1.30 17.69
N LEU A 306 -18.93 2.37 18.09
CA LEU A 306 -18.38 3.40 18.94
C LEU A 306 -19.43 4.04 19.84
N VAL A 307 -18.97 4.66 20.94
CA VAL A 307 -19.75 5.57 21.77
C VAL A 307 -18.99 6.89 21.90
N ALA A 308 -19.62 8.00 21.55
CA ALA A 308 -19.03 9.32 21.70
C ALA A 308 -19.81 10.17 22.72
N LEU A 309 -19.09 10.88 23.59
CA LEU A 309 -19.66 11.94 24.42
C LEU A 309 -19.45 13.28 23.72
N TYR A 310 -20.53 14.05 23.56
CA TYR A 310 -20.51 15.42 23.06
C TYR A 310 -21.04 16.38 24.10
N ILE A 311 -20.23 17.39 24.46
CA ILE A 311 -20.60 18.49 25.34
C ILE A 311 -21.02 19.67 24.46
N HIS A 312 -22.27 20.12 24.57
CA HIS A 312 -22.83 21.17 23.71
C HIS A 312 -22.54 22.57 24.23
N GLY A 313 -22.64 23.57 23.34
CA GLY A 313 -22.52 24.99 23.72
C GLY A 313 -21.13 25.40 24.20
N VAL A 314 -20.08 24.75 23.67
CA VAL A 314 -18.68 25.03 24.04
C VAL A 314 -18.10 26.05 23.06
N CYS A 315 -17.27 26.95 23.59
CA CYS A 315 -16.46 27.88 22.83
C CYS A 315 -14.98 27.62 23.13
N TYR A 316 -14.16 27.61 22.07
CA TYR A 316 -12.71 27.66 22.17
C TYR A 316 -12.22 29.08 21.89
N GLN A 317 -11.33 29.61 22.72
CA GLN A 317 -10.70 30.90 22.51
C GLN A 317 -9.32 30.75 21.87
N GLU A 318 -9.19 31.29 20.65
CA GLU A 318 -7.91 31.40 19.95
C GLU A 318 -6.99 32.44 20.61
N ALA A 319 -5.70 32.39 20.28
CA ALA A 319 -4.66 33.24 20.84
C ALA A 319 -4.90 34.74 20.56
N ASP A 320 -5.59 35.06 19.47
CA ASP A 320 -5.98 36.43 19.10
C ASP A 320 -7.27 36.90 19.79
N GLY A 321 -7.92 36.02 20.57
CA GLY A 321 -9.17 36.27 21.27
C GLY A 321 -10.43 35.87 20.50
N THR A 322 -10.31 35.38 19.27
CA THR A 322 -11.44 34.87 18.47
C THR A 322 -12.11 33.69 19.17
N LEU A 323 -13.45 33.67 19.18
CA LEU A 323 -14.23 32.58 19.77
C LEU A 323 -14.76 31.66 18.67
N VAL A 324 -14.42 30.39 18.77
CA VAL A 324 -14.88 29.33 17.88
C VAL A 324 -15.87 28.45 18.62
N GLN A 325 -17.12 28.42 18.16
CA GLN A 325 -18.19 27.62 18.78
C GLN A 325 -18.26 26.21 18.19
N GLY A 326 -18.54 25.23 19.05
CA GLY A 326 -18.83 23.88 18.65
C GLY A 326 -19.29 23.01 19.81
N LYS A 327 -19.53 21.73 19.52
CA LYS A 327 -19.66 20.70 20.56
C LYS A 327 -18.30 20.07 20.82
N TYR A 328 -17.90 19.96 22.08
CA TYR A 328 -16.61 19.37 22.44
C TYR A 328 -16.74 17.86 22.66
N CYS A 329 -15.83 17.08 22.08
CA CYS A 329 -15.75 15.63 22.29
C CYS A 329 -14.56 15.31 23.21
N PRO A 330 -14.78 15.12 24.52
CA PRO A 330 -13.72 14.74 25.46
C PRO A 330 -13.31 13.28 25.37
N ILE A 331 -14.19 12.41 24.84
CA ILE A 331 -13.93 10.97 24.71
C ILE A 331 -14.77 10.34 23.61
N MET A 332 -14.14 9.42 22.89
CA MET A 332 -14.80 8.47 22.00
C MET A 332 -14.28 7.06 22.30
N ILE A 333 -15.19 6.12 22.50
CA ILE A 333 -14.88 4.73 22.83
C ILE A 333 -15.16 3.92 21.57
N GLU A 334 -14.20 3.13 21.07
CA GLU A 334 -14.40 2.27 19.89
C GLU A 334 -13.98 0.83 20.19
N ASN A 335 -14.55 -0.12 19.46
CA ASN A 335 -14.23 -1.55 19.59
C ASN A 335 -13.22 -2.07 18.57
N LEU A 336 -12.58 -1.18 17.80
CA LEU A 336 -11.59 -1.53 16.78
C LEU A 336 -10.37 -0.59 16.84
N ALA A 337 -9.15 -1.14 16.78
CA ALA A 337 -7.92 -0.36 16.90
C ALA A 337 -7.65 0.54 15.70
N ASP A 338 -7.99 0.10 14.49
CA ASP A 338 -7.77 0.80 13.23
C ASP A 338 -8.35 2.23 13.22
N PRO A 339 -9.64 2.47 13.54
CA PRO A 339 -10.18 3.82 13.62
C PRO A 339 -9.64 4.61 14.83
N ILE A 340 -9.22 3.94 15.91
CA ILE A 340 -8.65 4.57 17.11
C ILE A 340 -7.31 5.23 16.78
N ILE A 341 -6.39 4.46 16.22
CA ILE A 341 -5.02 4.92 15.91
C ILE A 341 -5.10 6.11 14.98
N THR A 342 -5.83 5.97 13.87
CA THR A 342 -5.91 7.02 12.86
C THR A 342 -6.64 8.26 13.34
N GLY A 343 -7.72 8.11 14.11
CA GLY A 343 -8.47 9.24 14.66
C GLY A 343 -7.64 10.07 15.65
N ARG A 344 -6.81 9.41 16.47
CA ARG A 344 -5.90 10.09 17.41
C ARG A 344 -4.75 10.78 16.68
N GLU A 345 -4.04 10.05 15.81
CA GLU A 345 -2.81 10.53 15.18
C GLU A 345 -3.06 11.61 14.12
N GLU A 346 -4.15 11.50 13.36
CA GLU A 346 -4.38 12.37 12.21
C GLU A 346 -5.27 13.56 12.55
N VAL A 347 -6.25 13.37 13.44
CA VAL A 347 -7.31 14.36 13.73
C VAL A 347 -7.24 14.87 15.18
N GLY A 348 -6.84 14.04 16.14
CA GLY A 348 -6.82 14.38 17.56
C GLY A 348 -8.10 14.04 18.31
N ILE A 349 -8.93 13.15 17.78
CA ILE A 349 -10.10 12.66 18.51
C ILE A 349 -9.61 11.80 19.69
N PRO A 350 -10.05 12.05 20.94
CA PRO A 350 -9.58 11.35 22.13
C PRO A 350 -10.20 9.94 22.23
N LYS A 351 -9.72 9.05 21.36
CA LYS A 351 -10.25 7.69 21.23
C LYS A 351 -9.61 6.73 22.22
N VAL A 352 -10.40 5.81 22.76
CA VAL A 352 -9.97 4.68 23.62
C VAL A 352 -10.64 3.39 23.20
N PHE A 353 -10.03 2.25 23.54
CA PHE A 353 -10.57 0.94 23.23
C PHE A 353 -11.47 0.40 24.34
N SER A 354 -12.62 -0.16 23.98
CA SER A 354 -13.40 -1.08 24.83
C SER A 354 -14.27 -2.00 23.96
N ASP A 355 -14.59 -3.17 24.49
CA ASP A 355 -15.60 -4.04 23.90
C ASP A 355 -16.97 -3.36 24.01
N ILE A 356 -17.74 -3.34 22.92
CA ILE A 356 -19.09 -2.78 22.87
C ILE A 356 -20.03 -3.89 22.41
N ALA A 357 -20.83 -4.42 23.32
CA ALA A 357 -21.83 -5.44 23.01
C ALA A 357 -23.19 -4.78 22.84
N ILE A 358 -23.79 -4.87 21.65
CA ILE A 358 -25.07 -4.25 21.31
C ILE A 358 -26.13 -5.33 21.10
N THR A 359 -27.25 -5.19 21.79
CA THR A 359 -28.49 -5.91 21.53
C THR A 359 -29.48 -4.93 20.92
N ASP A 360 -29.81 -5.12 19.64
CA ASP A 360 -30.73 -4.26 18.88
C ASP A 360 -31.99 -5.06 18.51
N THR A 361 -33.15 -4.58 18.95
CA THR A 361 -34.46 -5.13 18.62
C THR A 361 -35.32 -4.06 17.97
N GLU A 362 -36.50 -4.43 17.49
CA GLU A 362 -37.43 -3.47 16.88
C GLU A 362 -37.85 -2.33 17.82
N THR A 363 -37.87 -2.59 19.13
CA THR A 363 -38.41 -1.68 20.16
C THR A 363 -37.40 -1.31 21.25
N SER A 364 -36.17 -1.82 21.18
CA SER A 364 -35.15 -1.50 22.17
C SER A 364 -33.74 -1.60 21.60
N VAL A 365 -32.85 -0.79 22.17
CA VAL A 365 -31.40 -0.88 21.95
C VAL A 365 -30.76 -0.93 23.32
N HIS A 366 -29.87 -1.89 23.53
CA HIS A 366 -29.07 -1.98 24.74
C HIS A 366 -27.60 -2.14 24.37
N ALA A 367 -26.73 -1.36 25.01
CA ALA A 367 -25.29 -1.47 24.80
C ALA A 367 -24.56 -1.57 26.13
N ILE A 368 -23.63 -2.52 26.20
CA ILE A 368 -22.72 -2.73 27.32
C ILE A 368 -21.30 -2.46 26.83
N VAL A 369 -20.65 -1.50 27.47
CA VAL A 369 -19.24 -1.18 27.23
C VAL A 369 -18.41 -1.80 28.35
N SER A 370 -17.40 -2.56 27.96
CA SER A 370 -16.54 -3.28 28.89
C SER A 370 -15.09 -3.32 28.45
N TRP A 371 -14.19 -3.55 29.39
CA TRP A 371 -12.79 -3.81 29.09
C TRP A 371 -12.38 -5.12 29.77
N ARG A 372 -12.04 -6.13 28.95
CA ARG A 372 -11.68 -7.48 29.43
C ARG A 372 -12.75 -8.07 30.36
N GLY A 373 -14.02 -7.88 30.02
CA GLY A 373 -15.18 -8.35 30.78
C GLY A 373 -15.61 -7.46 31.96
N THR A 374 -14.84 -6.42 32.31
CA THR A 374 -15.25 -5.44 33.33
C THR A 374 -16.13 -4.38 32.70
N GLN A 375 -17.41 -4.35 33.06
CA GLN A 375 -18.37 -3.36 32.57
C GLN A 375 -18.16 -2.01 33.24
N TRP A 376 -18.26 -0.93 32.47
CA TRP A 376 -18.05 0.43 32.97
C TRP A 376 -18.98 1.50 32.40
N LEU A 377 -19.75 1.16 31.35
CA LEU A 377 -20.83 1.98 30.82
C LEU A 377 -21.95 1.08 30.27
N GLN A 378 -23.19 1.43 30.56
CA GLN A 378 -24.39 0.82 29.97
C GLN A 378 -25.31 1.91 29.42
N LEU A 379 -25.89 1.65 28.25
CA LEU A 379 -26.84 2.51 27.57
C LEU A 379 -28.08 1.69 27.22
N GLU A 380 -29.26 2.25 27.43
CA GLU A 380 -30.51 1.61 27.07
C GLU A 380 -31.48 2.61 26.44
N TRP A 381 -32.17 2.16 25.40
CA TRP A 381 -33.36 2.77 24.83
C TRP A 381 -34.45 1.70 24.82
N SER A 382 -35.58 1.96 25.46
CA SER A 382 -36.70 1.03 25.49
C SER A 382 -37.97 1.70 24.94
N GLN A 383 -38.93 0.87 24.51
CA GLN A 383 -40.19 1.33 23.92
C GLN A 383 -40.00 2.29 22.75
N LEU A 384 -39.02 2.00 21.88
CA LEU A 384 -38.81 2.73 20.64
C LEU A 384 -40.01 2.55 19.72
N SER A 385 -40.39 3.66 19.09
CA SER A 385 -41.48 3.73 18.12
C SER A 385 -41.01 4.50 16.90
N ASN A 386 -41.51 4.14 15.72
CA ASN A 386 -41.14 4.82 14.49
C ASN A 386 -41.63 6.28 14.50
N ALA A 387 -40.76 7.18 14.08
CA ALA A 387 -41.05 8.61 13.95
C ALA A 387 -40.90 9.03 12.48
N SER A 388 -41.47 10.18 12.11
CA SER A 388 -41.29 10.75 10.78
C SER A 388 -39.82 11.06 10.52
N VAL A 389 -39.37 10.75 9.30
CA VAL A 389 -38.03 11.08 8.81
C VAL A 389 -38.16 12.35 7.98
N ASP A 390 -37.53 13.44 8.41
CA ASP A 390 -37.26 14.54 7.50
C ASP A 390 -36.22 14.06 6.50
N THR A 391 -36.51 14.11 5.20
CA THR A 391 -35.65 13.54 4.14
C THR A 391 -34.26 14.16 4.10
N GLU A 392 -34.12 15.38 4.63
CA GLU A 392 -32.85 15.98 5.02
C GLU A 392 -32.81 16.05 6.55
N VAL A 393 -32.11 15.10 7.17
CA VAL A 393 -31.67 15.27 8.56
C VAL A 393 -30.39 16.10 8.50
N PRO A 394 -30.35 17.32 9.04
CA PRO A 394 -29.07 17.97 9.32
C PRO A 394 -28.28 16.97 10.16
N ALA A 395 -27.05 16.62 9.76
CA ALA A 395 -26.18 15.76 10.57
C ALA A 395 -26.30 16.17 12.05
N PRO A 396 -26.45 15.24 13.01
CA PRO A 396 -26.76 15.60 14.40
C PRO A 396 -25.82 16.69 14.93
N GLY A 397 -26.35 17.92 15.03
CA GLY A 397 -25.62 19.16 15.33
C GLY A 397 -25.16 19.95 14.10
N ARG A 398 -25.80 21.11 13.85
CA ARG A 398 -25.28 22.18 12.97
C ARG A 398 -23.93 22.77 13.45
N GLU A 399 -23.45 22.33 14.61
CA GLU A 399 -22.22 22.78 15.24
C GLU A 399 -21.08 21.80 14.95
N GLY A 400 -19.91 22.34 14.56
CA GLY A 400 -18.70 21.54 14.37
C GLY A 400 -18.23 20.86 15.65
N ILE A 401 -17.40 19.83 15.50
CA ILE A 401 -16.87 19.05 16.62
C ILE A 401 -15.51 19.60 17.01
N LEU A 402 -15.41 20.13 18.23
CA LEU A 402 -14.14 20.50 18.84
C LEU A 402 -13.49 19.25 19.45
N VAL A 403 -12.23 19.03 19.09
CA VAL A 403 -11.35 18.03 19.73
C VAL A 403 -10.02 18.67 20.09
N HIS A 404 -9.24 18.01 20.94
CA HIS A 404 -7.95 18.51 21.40
C HIS A 404 -6.86 17.48 21.10
N LYS A 405 -5.97 17.82 20.16
CA LYS A 405 -4.88 16.94 19.76
C LYS A 405 -3.71 17.14 20.72
N TYR A 406 -3.27 16.05 21.35
CA TYR A 406 -2.12 16.04 22.25
C TYR A 406 -1.22 14.83 21.96
N VAL A 407 0.06 15.08 21.68
CA VAL A 407 1.10 14.06 21.57
C VAL A 407 2.19 14.37 22.60
N PRO A 408 2.42 13.49 23.60
CA PRO A 408 3.40 13.75 24.65
C PRO A 408 4.81 13.83 24.08
N SER A 409 5.65 14.69 24.67
CA SER A 409 7.04 14.79 24.27
C SER A 409 7.84 13.57 24.69
N THR A 410 8.58 12.99 23.75
CA THR A 410 9.50 11.89 24.05
C THR A 410 10.70 12.38 24.87
N ALA A 411 11.17 13.60 24.61
CA ALA A 411 12.38 14.14 25.23
C ALA A 411 12.10 14.84 26.57
N LYS A 412 10.89 15.37 26.77
CA LYS A 412 10.54 16.21 27.92
C LYS A 412 9.21 15.77 28.56
N PRO A 413 9.24 14.83 29.53
CA PRO A 413 8.05 14.41 30.26
C PRO A 413 7.27 15.61 30.82
N GLY A 414 5.95 15.59 30.68
CA GLY A 414 5.05 16.67 31.13
C GLY A 414 4.81 17.79 30.12
N THR A 415 5.43 17.74 28.94
CA THR A 415 5.15 18.66 27.82
C THR A 415 4.70 17.88 26.58
N ALA A 416 4.13 18.60 25.60
CA ALA A 416 3.71 18.03 24.33
C ALA A 416 4.73 18.31 23.20
N ASP A 417 4.92 17.35 22.29
CA ASP A 417 5.53 17.63 20.97
C ASP A 417 4.49 18.20 20.00
N VAL A 418 3.20 17.92 20.23
CA VAL A 418 2.06 18.44 19.46
C VAL A 418 0.90 18.74 20.42
N GLU A 419 0.41 19.97 20.44
CA GLU A 419 -0.76 20.37 21.23
C GLU A 419 -1.54 21.50 20.53
N TYR A 420 -2.80 21.26 20.19
CA TYR A 420 -3.70 22.27 19.63
C TYR A 420 -5.15 21.78 19.59
N ALA A 421 -6.09 22.72 19.51
CA ALA A 421 -7.50 22.41 19.26
C ALA A 421 -7.76 22.18 17.77
N VAL A 422 -8.74 21.35 17.44
CA VAL A 422 -9.17 21.09 16.07
C VAL A 422 -10.68 21.22 15.99
N LEU A 423 -11.18 22.00 15.03
CA LEU A 423 -12.60 22.05 14.67
C LEU A 423 -12.82 21.14 13.46
N ILE A 424 -13.60 20.09 13.64
CA ILE A 424 -14.05 19.21 12.56
C ILE A 424 -15.40 19.72 12.07
N ASP A 425 -15.50 20.01 10.78
CA ASP A 425 -16.75 20.45 10.18
C ASP A 425 -17.68 19.25 9.92
N SER A 426 -18.68 19.09 10.79
CA SER A 426 -19.71 18.07 10.65
C SER A 426 -20.85 18.46 9.72
N THR A 427 -20.87 19.69 9.18
CA THR A 427 -21.94 20.17 8.29
C THR A 427 -21.75 19.75 6.83
N ALA A 428 -20.52 19.40 6.43
CA ALA A 428 -20.18 19.00 5.08
C ALA A 428 -20.54 17.54 4.71
N ALA A 429 -20.91 16.72 5.70
CA ALA A 429 -21.34 15.34 5.45
C ALA A 429 -22.81 15.33 5.02
N CYS A 430 -23.06 15.29 3.69
CA CYS A 430 -24.39 14.96 3.17
C CYS A 430 -24.70 13.50 3.51
N SER A 431 -25.44 13.33 4.59
CA SER A 431 -25.95 12.05 5.08
C SER A 431 -27.45 11.99 4.84
N ARG A 432 -27.95 10.88 4.29
CA ARG A 432 -29.38 10.69 4.02
C ARG A 432 -30.00 9.85 5.12
N ALA A 433 -30.98 10.40 5.83
CA ALA A 433 -31.72 9.61 6.82
C ALA A 433 -32.63 8.59 6.14
N LEU A 434 -32.62 7.37 6.67
CA LEU A 434 -33.37 6.23 6.15
C LEU A 434 -34.57 5.90 7.04
N SER A 435 -34.37 5.91 8.37
CA SER A 435 -35.41 5.64 9.36
C SER A 435 -35.10 6.33 10.67
N ARG A 436 -36.12 6.74 11.40
CA ARG A 436 -36.01 7.32 12.73
C ARG A 436 -36.94 6.60 13.69
N GLN A 437 -36.44 6.31 14.87
CA GLN A 437 -37.23 5.86 16.01
C GLN A 437 -36.98 6.77 17.21
N GLU A 438 -37.98 6.92 18.04
CA GLU A 438 -37.91 7.73 19.25
C GLU A 438 -38.58 6.99 20.41
N CYS A 439 -38.15 7.33 21.62
CA CYS A 439 -38.82 6.94 22.85
C CYS A 439 -38.95 8.14 23.78
N LEU A 440 -39.81 8.01 24.79
CA LEU A 440 -39.86 9.01 25.86
C LEU A 440 -38.47 9.10 26.52
N PRO A 441 -37.99 10.31 26.89
CA PRO A 441 -36.67 10.44 27.52
C PRO A 441 -36.52 9.61 28.82
N SER A 442 -37.61 9.32 29.52
CA SER A 442 -37.63 8.43 30.70
C SER A 442 -37.33 6.97 30.39
N ASN A 443 -37.48 6.55 29.14
CA ASN A 443 -37.23 5.19 28.67
C ASN A 443 -35.81 5.01 28.13
N ALA A 444 -34.98 6.04 28.24
CA ALA A 444 -33.58 6.00 27.87
C ALA A 444 -32.70 6.22 29.11
N THR A 445 -31.79 5.28 29.37
CA THR A 445 -30.97 5.28 30.58
C THR A 445 -29.49 5.23 30.25
N VAL A 446 -28.71 5.89 31.11
CA VAL A 446 -27.25 5.90 31.06
C VAL A 446 -26.77 5.51 32.45
N SER A 447 -25.95 4.47 32.53
CA SER A 447 -25.33 4.04 33.78
C SER A 447 -23.82 3.97 33.63
N PHE A 448 -23.10 4.79 34.38
CA PHE A 448 -21.65 4.74 34.50
C PHE A 448 -21.27 3.92 35.74
N SER A 449 -20.16 3.20 35.69
CA SER A 449 -19.57 2.61 36.89
C SER A 449 -18.07 2.86 36.93
N SER A 450 -17.52 2.97 38.16
CA SER A 450 -16.08 3.00 38.40
C SER A 450 -15.67 1.77 39.24
N PRO A 451 -15.31 0.65 38.58
CA PRO A 451 -14.86 -0.57 39.24
C PRO A 451 -13.45 -0.46 39.87
N GLY A 452 -12.77 0.67 39.70
CA GLY A 452 -11.45 0.96 40.26
C GLY A 452 -10.26 0.44 39.42
N ALA A 453 -9.06 0.89 39.80
CA ALA A 453 -7.83 0.73 39.00
C ALA A 453 -7.38 -0.72 38.78
N LYS A 454 -7.77 -1.65 39.66
CA LYS A 454 -7.46 -3.08 39.45
C LYS A 454 -8.25 -3.67 38.29
N ALA A 455 -9.50 -3.25 38.12
CA ALA A 455 -10.40 -3.76 37.10
C ALA A 455 -10.27 -2.97 35.79
N LEU A 456 -9.97 -1.67 35.86
CA LEU A 456 -9.75 -0.77 34.72
C LEU A 456 -8.40 -0.03 34.79
N PRO A 457 -7.24 -0.71 34.73
CA PRO A 457 -5.93 -0.10 34.97
C PRO A 457 -5.59 1.08 34.06
N THR A 458 -6.06 1.08 32.81
CA THR A 458 -5.79 2.16 31.84
C THR A 458 -7.00 3.06 31.59
N LEU A 459 -8.14 2.79 32.24
CA LEU A 459 -9.40 3.50 32.02
C LEU A 459 -10.05 4.00 33.32
N CYS A 460 -9.46 3.72 34.50
CA CYS A 460 -10.04 4.05 35.81
C CYS A 460 -10.39 5.52 35.93
N ASN A 461 -9.45 6.42 35.64
CA ASN A 461 -9.66 7.86 35.76
C ASN A 461 -10.77 8.35 34.81
N ILE A 462 -10.89 7.73 33.63
CA ILE A 462 -11.95 8.05 32.66
C ILE A 462 -13.30 7.60 33.22
N ALA A 463 -13.38 6.36 33.72
CA ALA A 463 -14.60 5.80 34.30
C ALA A 463 -15.05 6.56 35.55
N GLU A 464 -14.11 6.97 36.42
CA GLU A 464 -14.35 7.84 37.58
C GLU A 464 -14.91 9.20 37.16
N ALA A 465 -14.24 9.90 36.24
CA ALA A 465 -14.68 11.22 35.78
C ALA A 465 -16.07 11.19 35.13
N LEU A 466 -16.40 10.11 34.39
CA LEU A 466 -17.74 9.94 33.82
C LEU A 466 -18.78 9.56 34.87
N ALA A 467 -18.42 8.74 35.87
CA ALA A 467 -19.31 8.38 36.97
C ALA A 467 -19.65 9.57 37.89
N GLU A 468 -18.82 10.61 37.89
CA GLU A 468 -19.11 11.88 38.58
C GLU A 468 -20.20 12.72 37.89
N LEU A 469 -20.56 12.44 36.63
CA LEU A 469 -21.57 13.20 35.90
C LEU A 469 -22.98 12.91 36.44
N PRO A 470 -23.64 13.88 37.12
CA PRO A 470 -25.02 13.66 37.55
C PRO A 470 -25.94 13.76 36.34
N VAL A 471 -26.75 12.73 36.10
CA VAL A 471 -27.81 12.77 35.07
C VAL A 471 -29.05 13.40 35.70
N TYR A 472 -29.26 14.71 35.50
CA TYR A 472 -30.40 15.41 36.12
C TYR A 472 -31.72 15.06 35.43
N LYS A 473 -31.72 15.07 34.10
CA LYS A 473 -32.92 14.82 33.29
C LYS A 473 -32.52 14.44 31.87
N SER A 474 -33.06 13.32 31.37
CA SER A 474 -33.04 12.99 29.94
C SER A 474 -33.95 13.95 29.17
N LEU A 475 -33.45 14.49 28.07
CA LEU A 475 -34.12 15.52 27.25
C LEU A 475 -34.64 14.93 25.94
N GLN A 476 -33.82 14.14 25.26
CA GLN A 476 -34.13 13.54 23.98
C GLN A 476 -33.49 12.16 23.89
N ALA A 477 -34.18 11.22 23.25
CA ALA A 477 -33.68 9.89 22.99
C ALA A 477 -34.21 9.39 21.65
N SER A 478 -33.30 9.05 20.75
CA SER A 478 -33.67 8.64 19.39
C SER A 478 -32.67 7.67 18.79
N VAL A 479 -33.15 6.91 17.83
CA VAL A 479 -32.35 6.05 16.96
C VAL A 479 -32.53 6.50 15.52
N LEU A 480 -31.44 6.75 14.82
CA LEU A 480 -31.43 7.18 13.42
C LEU A 480 -30.59 6.22 12.59
N LYS A 481 -31.15 5.71 11.49
CA LYS A 481 -30.37 5.02 10.45
C LYS A 481 -30.11 5.98 9.32
N VAL A 482 -28.87 5.99 8.85
CA VAL A 482 -28.33 6.99 7.93
C VAL A 482 -27.48 6.29 6.88
N GLU A 483 -27.55 6.80 5.65
CA GLU A 483 -26.60 6.50 4.59
C GLU A 483 -25.59 7.65 4.47
N GLY A 484 -24.30 7.33 4.55
CA GLY A 484 -23.18 8.25 4.50
C GLY A 484 -22.45 8.39 5.83
N VAL A 485 -21.13 8.22 5.79
CA VAL A 485 -20.22 8.38 6.94
C VAL A 485 -19.14 9.42 6.60
N SER A 486 -18.82 10.29 7.56
CA SER A 486 -17.73 11.26 7.41
C SER A 486 -16.37 10.62 7.69
N ASP A 487 -15.36 10.97 6.91
CA ASP A 487 -13.96 10.59 7.18
C ASP A 487 -13.24 11.59 8.09
N PHE A 488 -13.94 12.66 8.51
CA PHE A 488 -13.41 13.78 9.28
C PHE A 488 -12.24 14.50 8.60
N SER A 489 -12.15 14.50 7.27
CA SER A 489 -11.11 15.21 6.53
C SER A 489 -11.30 16.73 6.51
N ASN A 490 -12.54 17.22 6.60
CA ASN A 490 -12.83 18.65 6.62
C ASN A 490 -12.64 19.19 8.05
N LEU A 491 -11.45 19.71 8.34
CA LEU A 491 -11.07 20.20 9.66
C LEU A 491 -10.21 21.46 9.57
N THR A 492 -10.21 22.22 10.66
CA THR A 492 -9.36 23.40 10.86
C THR A 492 -8.60 23.27 12.17
N VAL A 493 -7.29 23.53 12.15
CA VAL A 493 -6.47 23.65 13.37
C VAL A 493 -6.67 25.04 13.95
N LEU A 494 -6.92 25.12 15.25
CA LEU A 494 -7.10 26.37 15.98
C LEU A 494 -5.86 26.65 16.84
N HIS A 495 -5.48 27.92 16.97
CA HIS A 495 -4.22 28.35 17.61
C HIS A 495 -4.43 29.26 18.83
#